data_AF-A0A561Q7H4-F1
#
_entry.id   AF-A0A561Q7H4-F1
#
_cell.length_a   1.000
_cell.length_b   1.000
_cell.length_c   1.000
_cell.angle_alpha   90.00
_cell.angle_beta   90.00
_cell.angle_gamma   90.00
#
_symmetry.space_group_name_H-M   'P 1'
#
loop_
_entity.id
_entity.type
_entity.pdbx_description
1 polymer ?
#
loop_
_entity_poly.entity_id
_entity_poly.type
_entity_poly.pdbx_seq_one_letter_code
_entity_poly.pdbx_strand_id
1 'polypeptide(L)' 'MQGFTYDEIISDIEKRDKFFELYDRLIGLLKANGRGKSALIHAKKRKEIWEEITLLD' A
#
# COMPACT_ATOMS: atom_id res chain seq x y z
N MET A 1 8.76 11.64 -7.88
CA MET A 1 8.10 10.76 -6.89
C MET A 1 9.07 10.57 -5.75
N GLN A 2 8.69 10.95 -4.54
CA GLN A 2 9.50 10.63 -3.35
C GLN A 2 9.27 9.14 -3.06
N GLY A 3 10.33 8.35 -3.07
CA GLY A 3 10.25 6.93 -2.69
C GLY A 3 10.07 6.81 -1.18
N PHE A 4 9.47 5.72 -0.74
CA PHE A 4 9.42 5.34 0.68
C PHE A 4 10.44 4.24 0.92
N THR A 5 11.23 4.33 2.00
CA THR A 5 12.05 3.22 2.47
C THR A 5 11.23 2.31 3.39
N TYR A 6 11.70 1.08 3.61
CA TYR A 6 11.07 0.18 4.58
C TYR A 6 11.11 0.75 5.99
N ASP A 7 12.24 1.34 6.40
CA ASP A 7 12.40 1.93 7.72
C ASP A 7 11.39 3.06 7.97
N GLU A 8 11.13 3.88 6.94
CA GLU A 8 10.11 4.94 7.01
C GLU A 8 8.71 4.38 7.20
N ILE A 9 8.35 3.32 6.47
CA ILE A 9 7.03 2.70 6.60
C ILE A 9 6.85 2.05 7.98
N ILE A 10 7.91 1.50 8.56
CA ILE A 10 7.86 0.82 9.87
C ILE A 10 7.86 1.84 11.01
N SER A 11 8.70 2.88 10.97
CA SER A 11 8.92 3.75 12.14
C SER A 11 8.18 5.09 12.11
N ASP A 12 7.67 5.52 10.96
CA ASP A 12 7.03 6.84 10.77
C ASP A 12 5.57 6.66 10.34
N ILE A 13 4.65 6.95 11.26
CA ILE A 13 3.21 6.78 11.07
C ILE A 13 2.71 7.65 9.90
N GLU A 14 3.18 8.89 9.76
CA GLU A 14 2.72 9.78 8.70
C GLU A 14 3.12 9.27 7.31
N LYS A 15 4.36 8.75 7.20
CA LYS A 15 4.83 8.15 5.95
C LYS A 15 4.14 6.83 5.65
N ARG A 16 3.88 6.01 6.67
CA ARG A 16 3.11 4.77 6.55
C ARG A 16 1.70 5.05 6.01
N ASP A 17 0.98 6.00 6.60
CA ASP A 17 -0.37 6.36 6.16
C ASP A 17 -0.37 6.88 4.72
N LYS A 18 0.56 7.76 4.38
CA LYS A 18 0.71 8.29 3.02
C LYS A 18 1.04 7.20 2.00
N PHE A 19 1.86 6.22 2.37
CA PHE A 19 2.16 5.06 1.52
C PHE A 19 0.88 4.27 1.21
N PHE A 20 0.08 3.95 2.24
CA PHE A 20 -1.16 3.18 2.05
C PHE A 20 -2.23 3.96 1.28
N GLU A 21 -2.34 5.28 1.48
CA GLU A 21 -3.21 6.14 0.68
C GLU A 21 -2.87 6.08 -0.82
N LEU A 22 -1.58 6.23 -1.16
CA LEU A 22 -1.10 6.16 -2.54
C LEU A 22 -1.29 4.76 -3.14
N TYR A 23 -1.13 3.71 -2.32
CA TYR A 23 -1.38 2.33 -2.73
C TYR A 23 -2.86 2.07 -3.04
N ASP A 24 -3.77 2.57 -2.19
CA ASP A 24 -5.21 2.47 -2.41
C ASP A 24 -5.64 3.24 -3.67
N ARG A 25 -5.00 4.39 -3.95
CA ARG A 25 -5.18 5.12 -5.21
C ARG A 25 -4.75 4.30 -6.43
N LEU A 26 -3.62 3.58 -6.38
CA LEU A 26 -3.19 2.67 -7.45
C LEU A 26 -4.23 1.59 -7.71
N ILE A 27 -4.77 0.96 -6.65
CA ILE A 27 -5.82 -0.05 -6.77
C ILE A 27 -7.07 0.54 -7.44
N GLY A 28 -7.47 1.75 -7.07
CA GLY A 28 -8.58 2.47 -7.69
C GLY A 28 -8.36 2.71 -9.19
N LEU A 29 -7.16 3.16 -9.58
CA LEU A 29 -6.79 3.35 -10.98
C LEU A 29 -6.81 2.03 -11.76
N LEU A 30 -6.34 0.93 -11.19
CA LEU A 30 -6.40 -0.39 -11.82
C LEU A 30 -7.86 -0.82 -12.08
N LYS A 31 -8.76 -0.60 -11.11
CA LYS A 31 -10.19 -0.87 -11.29
C LYS A 31 -10.79 -0.03 -12.42
N ALA A 32 -10.54 1.29 -12.41
CA ALA A 32 -11.06 2.21 -13.41
C ALA A 32 -10.60 1.90 -14.84
N ASN A 33 -9.41 1.32 -15.00
CA ASN A 33 -8.85 0.93 -16.30
C ASN A 33 -9.20 -0.53 -16.71
N GLY A 34 -10.19 -1.16 -16.07
CA GLY A 34 -10.61 -2.53 -16.38
C GLY A 34 -9.61 -3.62 -15.97
N ARG A 35 -8.57 -3.29 -15.19
CA ARG A 35 -7.54 -4.22 -14.69
C ARG A 35 -7.97 -4.87 -13.38
N GLY A 36 -9.18 -5.44 -13.35
CA GLY A 36 -9.80 -5.98 -12.14
C GLY A 36 -8.98 -7.08 -11.44
N LYS A 37 -8.38 -8.00 -12.21
CA LYS A 37 -7.48 -9.04 -11.65
C LYS A 37 -6.26 -8.42 -10.94
N SER A 38 -5.60 -7.46 -11.57
CA SER A 38 -4.47 -6.75 -10.98
C SER A 38 -4.89 -5.99 -9.72
N ALA A 39 -6.04 -5.31 -9.75
CA ALA A 39 -6.57 -4.62 -8.58
C ALA A 39 -6.79 -5.56 -7.37
N LEU A 40 -7.33 -6.76 -7.61
CA LEU A 40 -7.52 -7.77 -6.55
C LEU A 40 -6.18 -8.27 -5.99
N ILE A 41 -5.20 -8.55 -6.86
CA ILE A 41 -3.84 -8.96 -6.44
C ILE A 41 -3.22 -7.87 -5.55
N HIS A 42 -3.30 -6.61 -5.97
CA HIS A 42 -2.75 -5.49 -5.22
C HIS A 42 -3.50 -5.24 -3.91
N ALA A 43 -4.83 -5.43 -3.87
CA ALA A 43 -5.59 -5.35 -2.63
C ALA A 43 -5.15 -6.42 -1.60
N LYS A 44 -4.89 -7.65 -2.06
CA LYS A 44 -4.36 -8.72 -1.21
C LYS A 44 -2.97 -8.37 -0.67
N LYS A 45 -2.06 -7.93 -1.53
CA LYS A 45 -0.70 -7.50 -1.14
C LYS A 45 -0.71 -6.34 -0.15
N ARG A 46 -1.58 -5.35 -0.36
CA ARG A 46 -1.75 -4.21 0.54
C ARG A 46 -2.18 -4.65 1.94
N LYS A 47 -3.05 -5.67 2.04
CA LYS A 47 -3.42 -6.28 3.31
C LYS A 47 -2.24 -7.01 3.95
N GLU A 48 -1.53 -7.84 3.19
CA GLU A 48 -0.35 -8.60 3.68
C GLU A 48 0.73 -7.65 4.25
N ILE A 49 1.05 -6.58 3.53
CA ILE A 49 2.04 -5.58 4.00
C ILE A 49 1.58 -4.90 5.30
N TRP A 50 0.29 -4.54 5.39
CA TRP A 50 -0.25 -3.94 6.63
C TRP A 50 -0.13 -4.91 7.80
N GLU A 51 -0.52 -6.17 7.61
CA GLU A 51 -0.42 -7.22 8.63
C GLU A 51 1.05 -7.41 9.07
N GLU A 52 1.99 -7.48 8.13
CA GLU A 52 3.43 -7.57 8.44
C GLU A 52 3.94 -6.38 9.26
N ILE A 53 3.54 -5.15 8.91
CA ILE A 53 3.96 -3.96 9.65
C ILE A 53 3.35 -3.95 11.06
N THR A 54 2.08 -4.35 11.23
CA THR A 54 1.45 -4.40 12.56
C THR A 54 2.05 -5.45 13.49
N LEU A 55 2.81 -6.41 12.97
CA LEU A 55 3.59 -7.33 13.81
C LEU A 55 4.89 -6.70 14.35
N LEU A 56 5.29 -5.55 13.81
CA LEU A 56 6.50 -4.81 14.17
C LEU A 56 6.22 -3.57 15.05
N ASP A 57 4.95 -3.18 15.20
CA ASP A 57 4.48 -2.17 16.16
C ASP A 57 4.42 -2.74 17.59
#